data_AF-A0A246WQP1-F1
#
_entry.id   AF-A0A246WQP1-F1
#
_cell.length_a   1.000
_cell.length_b   1.000
_cell.length_c   1.000
_cell.angle_alpha   90.00
_cell.angle_beta   90.00
_cell.angle_gamma   90.00
#
_symmetry.space_group_name_H-M   'P 1'
#
loop_
_entity.id
_entity.type
_entity.pdbx_description
1 polymer ?
#
loop_
_entity_poly.entity_id
_entity_poly.type
_entity_poly.pdbx_seq_one_letter_code
_entity_poly.pdbx_strand_id
1 'polypeptide(L)'
;MNNIKIWQTCALLALCQIPLHSPAQTNSARANAQAEGPATLSAEVEKLGKAASGGDAEAQYRLAQKYSTGSGLPRSTQTAVFWLAKAAAQGHVAAQATLGTSYLVGEGTNKDMPMAIHWLTKAAQQDNVLAQTNLGAIYLNGDNTPQNFQQALFWLEKAASQGAPLAQYSLGKMYQHGYGVRTDEAIAAQWFNKALQQNYPPAREALAELSKRATGEKNPATTSAAPAVKVTQAASVGPADAAAAERDAILGTIQGWALAWSGRKTDDYLGYYAESFIPANGESRGAWAAQRRTRIGGKSHIAVSVSSPEINVRGTVASVVFLQKYSSDQLAETSKKKLILVRQESGWKIQQESAEKISAKATGQH
;
A
#
# COMPACT_ATOMS: atom_id res chain seq x y z
N MET A 1 22.99 -14.92 9.24
CA MET A 1 22.33 -15.04 7.93
C MET A 1 21.26 -16.12 8.02
N ASN A 2 20.01 -15.79 8.35
CA ASN A 2 18.81 -16.65 8.24
C ASN A 2 17.61 -15.99 8.93
N ASN A 3 16.96 -15.00 8.30
CA ASN A 3 15.65 -14.50 8.78
C ASN A 3 14.80 -13.79 7.70
N ILE A 4 15.02 -14.04 6.41
CA ILE A 4 14.31 -13.36 5.30
C ILE A 4 13.33 -14.30 4.56
N LYS A 5 13.13 -15.55 5.02
CA LYS A 5 12.37 -16.57 4.26
C LYS A 5 10.89 -16.78 4.68
N ILE A 6 10.35 -16.05 5.65
CA ILE A 6 8.97 -16.28 6.14
C ILE A 6 7.90 -15.79 5.14
N TRP A 7 8.23 -14.85 4.23
CA TRP A 7 7.24 -14.17 3.39
C TRP A 7 7.23 -14.60 1.91
N GLN A 8 8.25 -15.34 1.45
CA GLN A 8 8.31 -15.86 0.08
C GLN A 8 7.19 -16.88 -0.22
N THR A 9 6.69 -17.59 0.78
CA THR A 9 5.62 -18.60 0.59
C THR A 9 4.23 -17.99 0.48
N CYS A 10 3.96 -16.84 1.08
CA CYS A 10 2.62 -16.22 1.02
C CYS A 10 2.38 -15.48 -0.29
N ALA A 11 3.40 -14.84 -0.88
CA ALA A 11 3.27 -14.17 -2.18
C ALA A 11 3.08 -15.17 -3.34
N LEU A 12 3.62 -16.39 -3.22
CA LEU A 12 3.45 -17.46 -4.22
C LEU A 12 2.09 -18.18 -4.14
N LEU A 13 1.38 -18.11 -3.01
CA LEU A 13 0.09 -18.79 -2.83
C LEU A 13 -1.13 -17.97 -3.29
N ALA A 14 -0.94 -16.74 -3.76
CA ALA A 14 -1.97 -16.00 -4.50
C ALA A 14 -2.23 -16.58 -5.92
N LEU A 15 -1.54 -17.67 -6.31
CA LEU A 15 -1.61 -18.28 -7.64
C LEU A 15 -2.76 -19.28 -7.87
N CYS A 16 -3.70 -19.49 -6.95
CA CYS A 16 -4.82 -20.42 -7.22
C CYS A 16 -6.11 -20.02 -6.52
N GLN A 17 -6.86 -19.07 -7.12
CA GLN A 17 -8.32 -19.17 -7.16
C GLN A 17 -8.83 -18.75 -8.55
N ILE A 18 -8.39 -19.50 -9.55
CA ILE A 18 -9.28 -19.90 -10.64
C ILE A 18 -9.89 -21.23 -10.17
N PRO A 19 -11.20 -21.49 -10.30
CA PRO A 19 -11.76 -22.78 -9.94
C PRO A 19 -11.10 -23.89 -10.78
N LEU A 20 -10.16 -24.61 -10.16
CA LEU A 20 -9.65 -25.87 -10.68
C LEU A 20 -10.82 -26.86 -10.68
N HIS A 21 -11.37 -27.11 -11.86
CA HIS A 21 -12.22 -28.27 -12.08
C HIS A 21 -11.43 -29.54 -11.76
N SER A 22 -12.09 -30.49 -11.09
CA SER A 22 -11.53 -31.71 -10.51
C SER A 22 -10.73 -32.58 -11.52
N PRO A 23 -9.67 -33.29 -11.09
CA PRO A 23 -8.73 -34.02 -11.96
C PRO A 23 -9.27 -35.35 -12.51
N ALA A 24 -10.58 -35.56 -12.59
CA ALA A 24 -11.18 -36.85 -12.95
C ALA A 24 -11.22 -37.14 -14.47
N GLN A 25 -10.77 -36.23 -15.34
CA GLN A 25 -10.86 -36.40 -16.81
C GLN A 25 -9.51 -36.60 -17.54
N THR A 26 -8.38 -36.62 -16.83
CA THR A 26 -7.04 -36.65 -17.48
C THR A 26 -6.64 -38.02 -18.05
N ASN A 27 -7.34 -39.10 -17.71
CA ASN A 27 -7.04 -40.43 -18.24
C ASN A 27 -7.76 -40.80 -19.55
N SER A 28 -8.81 -40.08 -19.99
CA SER A 28 -9.44 -40.34 -21.29
C SER A 28 -8.77 -39.58 -22.45
N ALA A 29 -8.09 -38.47 -22.18
CA ALA A 29 -7.45 -37.64 -23.21
C ALA A 29 -6.11 -38.21 -23.73
N ARG A 30 -5.40 -39.01 -22.93
CA ARG A 30 -4.08 -39.56 -23.32
C ARG A 30 -4.19 -40.74 -24.30
N ALA A 31 -5.36 -41.37 -24.41
CA ALA A 31 -5.61 -42.47 -25.33
C ALA A 31 -6.01 -42.02 -26.75
N ASN A 32 -6.35 -40.74 -26.95
CA ASN A 32 -6.82 -40.22 -28.24
C ASN A 32 -5.77 -39.39 -29.02
N ALA A 33 -4.54 -39.30 -28.55
CA ALA A 33 -3.51 -38.43 -29.14
C ALA A 33 -2.82 -39.00 -30.41
N GLN A 34 -3.39 -40.03 -31.05
CA GLN A 34 -2.77 -40.70 -32.20
C GLN A 34 -3.63 -40.72 -33.48
N ALA A 35 -4.68 -39.91 -33.60
CA ALA A 35 -5.52 -39.95 -34.80
C ALA A 35 -6.23 -38.63 -35.15
N GLU A 36 -5.55 -37.50 -35.33
CA GLU A 36 -6.20 -36.33 -35.98
C GLU A 36 -5.24 -35.58 -36.93
N GLY A 37 -5.73 -35.30 -38.16
CA GLY A 37 -5.06 -34.51 -39.19
C GLY A 37 -4.97 -33.02 -38.83
N PRO A 38 -4.76 -32.10 -39.81
CA PRO A 38 -4.51 -30.69 -39.50
C PRO A 38 -5.69 -30.09 -38.71
N ALA A 39 -5.43 -29.74 -37.45
CA ALA A 39 -6.43 -29.24 -36.51
C ALA A 39 -7.12 -27.98 -37.05
N THR A 40 -8.37 -28.12 -37.49
CA THR A 40 -9.20 -26.98 -37.88
C THR A 40 -9.69 -26.28 -36.61
N LEU A 41 -9.49 -24.96 -36.53
CA LEU A 41 -9.96 -24.15 -35.41
C LEU A 41 -11.50 -24.16 -35.38
N SER A 42 -12.09 -24.15 -34.19
CA SER A 42 -13.55 -24.05 -34.10
C SER A 42 -14.03 -22.69 -34.64
N ALA A 43 -15.23 -22.66 -35.23
CA ALA A 43 -15.84 -21.42 -35.74
C ALA A 43 -15.94 -20.32 -34.65
N GLU A 44 -16.05 -20.71 -33.38
CA GLU A 44 -16.05 -19.80 -32.24
C GLU A 44 -14.68 -19.10 -32.07
N VAL A 45 -13.59 -19.85 -32.15
CA VAL A 45 -12.23 -19.33 -32.04
C VAL A 45 -11.91 -18.42 -33.24
N GLU A 46 -12.35 -18.79 -34.43
CA GLU A 46 -12.19 -17.94 -35.62
C GLU A 46 -12.96 -16.63 -35.50
N LYS A 47 -14.22 -16.66 -35.07
CA LYS A 47 -15.04 -15.46 -34.84
C LYS A 47 -14.41 -14.56 -33.78
N LEU A 48 -13.93 -15.15 -32.69
CA LEU A 48 -13.23 -14.43 -31.63
C LEU A 48 -11.95 -13.78 -32.14
N GLY A 49 -11.15 -14.52 -32.94
CA GLY A 49 -9.95 -14.01 -33.58
C GLY A 49 -10.21 -12.83 -34.51
N LYS A 50 -11.28 -12.88 -35.31
CA LYS A 50 -11.73 -11.77 -36.17
C LYS A 50 -12.10 -10.53 -35.34
N ALA A 51 -12.90 -10.69 -34.28
CA ALA A 51 -13.28 -9.58 -33.41
C ALA A 51 -12.07 -8.96 -32.69
N ALA A 52 -11.17 -9.79 -32.15
CA ALA A 52 -9.95 -9.33 -31.49
C ALA A 52 -9.03 -8.57 -32.44
N SER A 53 -8.90 -9.07 -33.68
CA SER A 53 -8.12 -8.42 -34.75
C SER A 53 -8.77 -7.11 -35.22
N GLY A 54 -10.10 -7.03 -35.15
CA GLY A 54 -10.89 -5.81 -35.41
C GLY A 54 -10.82 -4.76 -34.29
N GLY A 55 -10.10 -5.02 -33.19
CA GLY A 55 -9.87 -4.03 -32.13
C GLY A 55 -10.74 -4.23 -30.88
N ASP A 56 -11.67 -5.18 -30.85
CA ASP A 56 -12.55 -5.37 -29.70
C ASP A 56 -11.76 -5.81 -28.45
N ALA A 57 -11.74 -4.98 -27.41
CA ALA A 57 -10.92 -5.19 -26.22
C ALA A 57 -11.33 -6.42 -25.39
N GLU A 58 -12.64 -6.73 -25.34
CA GLU A 58 -13.15 -7.92 -24.63
C GLU A 58 -12.79 -9.19 -25.40
N ALA A 59 -12.89 -9.17 -26.73
CA ALA A 59 -12.46 -10.26 -27.59
C ALA A 59 -10.95 -10.50 -27.48
N GLN A 60 -10.15 -9.44 -27.41
CA GLN A 60 -8.70 -9.54 -27.17
C GLN A 60 -8.42 -10.17 -25.80
N TYR A 61 -9.12 -9.75 -24.75
CA TYR A 61 -8.97 -10.35 -23.42
C TYR A 61 -9.35 -11.84 -23.39
N ARG A 62 -10.50 -12.22 -23.97
CA ARG A 62 -10.94 -13.62 -24.07
C ARG A 62 -10.00 -14.47 -24.92
N LEU A 63 -9.47 -13.92 -26.01
CA LEU A 63 -8.51 -14.61 -26.85
C LEU A 63 -7.21 -14.88 -26.07
N ALA A 64 -6.76 -13.91 -25.25
CA ALA A 64 -5.64 -14.12 -24.35
C ALA A 64 -5.90 -15.26 -23.35
N GLN A 65 -7.11 -15.35 -22.77
CA GLN A 65 -7.47 -16.46 -21.87
C GLN A 65 -7.44 -17.82 -22.57
N LYS A 66 -7.94 -17.92 -23.81
CA LYS A 66 -7.86 -19.17 -24.60
C LYS A 66 -6.41 -19.57 -24.87
N TYR A 67 -5.54 -18.63 -25.25
CA TYR A 67 -4.09 -18.90 -25.41
C TYR A 67 -3.40 -19.25 -24.09
N SER A 68 -3.77 -18.62 -22.97
CA SER A 68 -3.19 -18.92 -21.65
C SER A 68 -3.56 -20.32 -21.18
N THR A 69 -4.80 -20.76 -21.41
CA THR A 69 -5.30 -22.06 -20.95
C THR A 69 -5.05 -23.20 -21.93
N GLY A 70 -4.91 -22.91 -23.22
CA GLY A 70 -4.91 -23.92 -24.28
C GLY A 70 -6.32 -24.39 -24.68
N SER A 71 -7.36 -23.63 -24.33
CA SER A 71 -8.76 -23.99 -24.61
C SER A 71 -9.11 -23.68 -26.08
N GLY A 72 -9.12 -24.71 -26.93
CA GLY A 72 -9.43 -24.59 -28.37
C GLY A 72 -8.33 -23.93 -29.20
N LEU A 73 -7.17 -23.64 -28.60
CA LEU A 73 -5.97 -23.09 -29.22
C LEU A 73 -4.74 -23.74 -28.59
N PRO A 74 -3.61 -23.87 -29.32
CA PRO A 74 -2.34 -24.23 -28.71
C PRO A 74 -1.98 -23.24 -27.59
N ARG A 75 -1.64 -23.75 -26.40
CA ARG A 75 -1.27 -22.91 -25.26
C ARG A 75 -0.03 -22.07 -25.60
N SER A 76 -0.12 -20.76 -25.41
CA SER A 76 0.99 -19.81 -25.61
C SER A 76 0.83 -18.62 -24.66
N THR A 77 1.66 -18.56 -23.62
CA THR A 77 1.63 -17.46 -22.65
C THR A 77 2.16 -16.16 -23.24
N GLN A 78 3.14 -16.21 -24.15
CA GLN A 78 3.59 -15.04 -24.92
C GLN A 78 2.47 -14.45 -25.78
N THR A 79 1.72 -15.30 -26.50
CA THR A 79 0.60 -14.82 -27.32
C THR A 79 -0.55 -14.30 -26.46
N ALA A 80 -0.76 -14.88 -25.27
CA ALA A 80 -1.70 -14.34 -24.30
C ALA A 80 -1.29 -12.92 -23.85
N VAL A 81 -0.02 -12.70 -23.48
CA VAL A 81 0.49 -11.37 -23.09
C VAL A 81 0.34 -10.35 -24.22
N PHE A 82 0.58 -10.73 -25.47
CA PHE A 82 0.37 -9.85 -26.62
C PHE A 82 -1.08 -9.34 -26.71
N TRP A 83 -2.07 -10.24 -26.58
CA TRP A 83 -3.48 -9.86 -26.62
C TRP A 83 -3.93 -9.11 -25.36
N LEU A 84 -3.39 -9.46 -24.18
CA LEU A 84 -3.57 -8.70 -22.95
C LEU A 84 -3.09 -7.26 -23.10
N ALA A 85 -1.90 -7.05 -23.69
CA ALA A 85 -1.35 -5.72 -23.90
C ALA A 85 -2.25 -4.84 -24.79
N LYS A 86 -2.81 -5.42 -25.85
CA LYS A 86 -3.79 -4.72 -26.70
C LYS A 86 -5.05 -4.34 -25.94
N ALA A 87 -5.66 -5.27 -25.20
CA ALA A 87 -6.86 -4.99 -24.42
C ALA A 87 -6.60 -3.98 -23.30
N ALA A 88 -5.47 -4.12 -22.59
CA ALA A 88 -5.07 -3.25 -21.49
C ALA A 88 -4.81 -1.80 -21.94
N ALA A 89 -4.22 -1.62 -23.13
CA ALA A 89 -4.00 -0.32 -23.76
C ALA A 89 -5.32 0.42 -24.04
N GLN A 90 -6.42 -0.33 -24.24
CA GLN A 90 -7.77 0.21 -24.45
C GLN A 90 -8.54 0.44 -23.14
N GLY A 91 -7.90 0.26 -21.98
CA GLY A 91 -8.54 0.47 -20.69
C GLY A 91 -9.21 -0.77 -20.10
N HIS A 92 -9.12 -1.94 -20.73
CA HIS A 92 -9.79 -3.15 -20.24
C HIS A 92 -9.24 -3.59 -18.87
N VAL A 93 -10.03 -3.40 -17.81
CA VAL A 93 -9.59 -3.51 -16.40
C VAL A 93 -8.99 -4.88 -16.08
N ALA A 94 -9.67 -5.96 -16.45
CA ALA A 94 -9.16 -7.31 -16.18
C ALA A 94 -7.88 -7.60 -16.97
N ALA A 95 -7.74 -7.05 -18.19
CA ALA A 95 -6.52 -7.22 -18.97
C ALA A 95 -5.35 -6.45 -18.36
N GLN A 96 -5.57 -5.24 -17.84
CA GLN A 96 -4.56 -4.47 -17.11
C GLN A 96 -4.08 -5.22 -15.86
N ALA A 97 -5.01 -5.77 -15.06
CA ALA A 97 -4.66 -6.53 -13.86
C ALA A 97 -3.88 -7.81 -14.21
N THR A 98 -4.32 -8.58 -15.21
CA THR A 98 -3.63 -9.79 -15.65
C THR A 98 -2.27 -9.47 -16.25
N LEU A 99 -2.15 -8.44 -17.10
CA LEU A 99 -0.87 -8.02 -17.69
C LEU A 99 0.13 -7.56 -16.63
N GLY A 100 -0.33 -6.77 -15.65
CA GLY A 100 0.49 -6.37 -14.51
C GLY A 100 0.98 -7.57 -13.71
N THR A 101 0.14 -8.59 -13.54
CA THR A 101 0.52 -9.86 -12.90
C THR A 101 1.53 -10.65 -13.75
N SER A 102 1.36 -10.70 -15.07
CA SER A 102 2.32 -11.33 -15.99
C SER A 102 3.71 -10.71 -15.88
N TYR A 103 3.82 -9.39 -15.80
CA TYR A 103 5.10 -8.70 -15.55
C TYR A 103 5.64 -8.91 -14.13
N LEU A 104 4.78 -9.10 -13.13
CA LEU A 104 5.19 -9.38 -11.75
C LEU A 104 5.86 -10.76 -11.65
N VAL A 105 5.26 -11.79 -12.25
CA VAL A 105 5.72 -13.19 -12.12
C VAL A 105 6.62 -13.64 -13.27
N GLY A 106 6.62 -12.94 -14.40
CA GLY A 106 7.35 -13.32 -15.62
C GLY A 106 6.65 -14.41 -16.44
N GLU A 107 5.32 -14.48 -16.42
CA GLU A 107 4.57 -15.43 -17.23
C GLU A 107 4.29 -14.82 -18.61
N GLY A 108 4.78 -15.47 -19.68
CA GLY A 108 4.61 -14.98 -21.05
C GLY A 108 5.40 -13.72 -21.40
N THR A 109 6.18 -13.19 -20.45
CA THR A 109 7.06 -12.02 -20.57
C THR A 109 8.22 -12.15 -19.58
N ASN A 110 9.24 -11.31 -19.71
CA ASN A 110 10.23 -11.16 -18.65
C ASN A 110 9.62 -10.42 -17.45
N LYS A 111 10.13 -10.69 -16.25
CA LYS A 111 9.77 -9.92 -15.05
C LYS A 111 10.15 -8.46 -15.25
N ASP A 112 9.21 -7.56 -14.99
CA ASP A 112 9.41 -6.12 -15.10
C ASP A 112 8.57 -5.42 -14.01
N MET A 113 9.24 -5.05 -12.92
CA MET A 113 8.57 -4.49 -11.74
C MET A 113 7.94 -3.11 -12.03
N PRO A 114 8.61 -2.17 -12.73
CA PRO A 114 7.98 -0.93 -13.20
C PRO A 114 6.71 -1.16 -14.04
N MET A 115 6.73 -2.07 -15.02
CA MET A 115 5.57 -2.37 -15.85
C MET A 115 4.45 -3.05 -15.08
N ALA A 116 4.79 -3.93 -14.14
CA ALA A 116 3.83 -4.52 -13.22
C ALA A 116 3.12 -3.43 -12.40
N ILE A 117 3.86 -2.55 -11.72
CA ILE A 117 3.25 -1.44 -10.96
C ILE A 117 2.41 -0.55 -11.86
N HIS A 118 2.87 -0.23 -13.06
CA HIS A 118 2.13 0.63 -14.00
C HIS A 118 0.74 0.07 -14.31
N TRP A 119 0.67 -1.19 -14.76
CA TRP A 119 -0.59 -1.81 -15.16
C TRP A 119 -1.48 -2.17 -13.97
N LEU A 120 -0.89 -2.64 -12.88
CA LEU A 120 -1.63 -2.88 -11.64
C LEU A 120 -2.22 -1.58 -11.07
N THR A 121 -1.50 -0.46 -11.10
CA THR A 121 -2.03 0.84 -10.65
C THR A 121 -3.23 1.28 -11.48
N LYS A 122 -3.16 1.16 -12.82
CA LYS A 122 -4.30 1.48 -13.70
C LYS A 122 -5.54 0.63 -13.40
N ALA A 123 -5.36 -0.66 -13.16
CA ALA A 123 -6.47 -1.55 -12.80
C ALA A 123 -7.01 -1.26 -11.39
N ALA A 124 -6.11 -1.02 -10.42
CA ALA A 124 -6.45 -0.77 -9.02
C ALA A 124 -7.20 0.55 -8.80
N GLN A 125 -6.90 1.57 -9.61
CA GLN A 125 -7.63 2.84 -9.68
C GLN A 125 -9.05 2.69 -10.23
N GLN A 126 -9.32 1.60 -10.94
CA GLN A 126 -10.65 1.20 -11.43
C GLN A 126 -11.24 0.09 -10.54
N ASP A 127 -10.88 0.11 -9.25
CA ASP A 127 -11.34 -0.78 -8.20
C ASP A 127 -11.10 -2.29 -8.41
N ASN A 128 -10.18 -2.67 -9.29
CA ASN A 128 -9.83 -4.08 -9.47
C ASN A 128 -9.14 -4.65 -8.21
N VAL A 129 -9.85 -5.56 -7.53
CA VAL A 129 -9.43 -6.18 -6.27
C VAL A 129 -8.10 -6.93 -6.37
N LEU A 130 -7.89 -7.69 -7.45
CA LEU A 130 -6.64 -8.42 -7.67
C LEU A 130 -5.46 -7.46 -7.76
N ALA A 131 -5.63 -6.36 -8.50
CA ALA A 131 -4.57 -5.38 -8.68
C ALA A 131 -4.27 -4.60 -7.40
N GLN A 132 -5.30 -4.21 -6.63
CA GLN A 132 -5.13 -3.61 -5.31
C GLN A 132 -4.38 -4.56 -4.35
N THR A 133 -4.77 -5.84 -4.32
CA THR A 133 -4.10 -6.85 -3.50
C THR A 133 -2.63 -7.00 -3.87
N ASN A 134 -2.33 -7.08 -5.18
CA ASN A 134 -0.95 -7.21 -5.67
C ASN A 134 -0.10 -5.97 -5.36
N LEU A 135 -0.61 -4.75 -5.56
CA LEU A 135 0.10 -3.53 -5.16
C LEU A 135 0.36 -3.49 -3.66
N GLY A 136 -0.65 -3.87 -2.87
CA GLY A 136 -0.54 -4.04 -1.44
C GLY A 136 0.62 -4.93 -1.04
N ALA A 137 0.71 -6.12 -1.65
CA ALA A 137 1.77 -7.08 -1.42
C ALA A 137 3.15 -6.59 -1.90
N ILE A 138 3.22 -5.94 -3.07
CA ILE A 138 4.45 -5.36 -3.62
C ILE A 138 5.07 -4.38 -2.61
N TYR A 139 4.27 -3.40 -2.16
CA TYR A 139 4.74 -2.39 -1.22
C TYR A 139 4.97 -2.93 0.19
N LEU A 140 4.26 -4.00 0.60
CA LEU A 140 4.46 -4.65 1.88
C LEU A 140 5.81 -5.39 1.93
N ASN A 141 6.15 -6.11 0.87
CA ASN A 141 7.36 -6.94 0.83
C ASN A 141 8.61 -6.13 0.45
N GLY A 142 8.47 -5.11 -0.40
CA GLY A 142 9.62 -4.36 -0.91
C GLY A 142 10.54 -5.16 -1.83
N ASP A 143 10.02 -6.22 -2.46
CA ASP A 143 10.79 -7.02 -3.40
C ASP A 143 10.99 -6.22 -4.71
N ASN A 144 12.24 -5.92 -5.04
CA ASN A 144 12.64 -5.15 -6.24
C ASN A 144 12.03 -3.74 -6.36
N THR A 145 11.38 -3.25 -5.30
CA THR A 145 10.84 -1.89 -5.13
C THR A 145 11.00 -1.46 -3.69
N PRO A 146 11.17 -0.16 -3.37
CA PRO A 146 11.26 0.28 -1.99
C PRO A 146 10.00 -0.13 -1.20
N GLN A 147 10.21 -0.81 -0.07
CA GLN A 147 9.14 -1.14 0.86
C GLN A 147 8.43 0.14 1.30
N ASN A 148 7.10 0.13 1.28
CA ASN A 148 6.29 1.26 1.67
C ASN A 148 5.01 0.77 2.36
N PHE A 149 5.07 0.64 3.68
CA PHE A 149 3.94 0.12 4.45
C PHE A 149 2.69 1.01 4.39
N GLN A 150 2.81 2.31 4.08
CA GLN A 150 1.64 3.19 3.92
C GLN A 150 0.91 2.93 2.60
N GLN A 151 1.65 2.75 1.51
CA GLN A 151 1.07 2.33 0.23
C GLN A 151 0.50 0.91 0.33
N ALA A 152 1.21 0.01 1.04
CA ALA A 152 0.70 -1.32 1.33
C ALA A 152 -0.64 -1.25 2.07
N LEU A 153 -0.71 -0.48 3.17
CA LEU A 153 -1.92 -0.30 3.96
C LEU A 153 -3.06 0.24 3.10
N PHE A 154 -2.82 1.31 2.34
CA PHE A 154 -3.83 1.92 1.48
C PHE A 154 -4.45 0.93 0.47
N TRP A 155 -3.62 0.19 -0.25
CA TRP A 155 -4.11 -0.75 -1.26
C TRP A 155 -4.74 -2.00 -0.63
N LEU A 156 -4.18 -2.50 0.47
CA LEU A 156 -4.73 -3.65 1.18
C LEU A 156 -6.06 -3.32 1.87
N GLU A 157 -6.24 -2.13 2.43
CA GLU A 157 -7.53 -1.67 2.99
C GLU A 157 -8.62 -1.63 1.93
N LYS A 158 -8.30 -1.09 0.73
CA LYS A 158 -9.24 -1.10 -0.41
C LYS A 158 -9.59 -2.52 -0.87
N ALA A 159 -8.61 -3.41 -1.00
CA ALA A 159 -8.88 -4.78 -1.41
C ALA A 159 -9.65 -5.56 -0.33
N ALA A 160 -9.32 -5.35 0.95
CA ALA A 160 -9.94 -6.04 2.08
C ALA A 160 -11.38 -5.61 2.32
N SER A 161 -11.71 -4.34 2.07
CA SER A 161 -13.10 -3.83 2.14
C SER A 161 -13.98 -4.43 1.04
N GLN A 162 -13.39 -4.79 -0.09
CA GLN A 162 -14.03 -5.54 -1.18
C GLN A 162 -14.02 -7.06 -0.97
N GLY A 163 -13.56 -7.53 0.19
CA GLY A 163 -13.63 -8.94 0.56
C GLY A 163 -12.40 -9.78 0.20
N ALA A 164 -11.31 -9.22 -0.32
CA ALA A 164 -10.14 -10.03 -0.69
C ALA A 164 -9.52 -10.76 0.54
N PRO A 165 -9.56 -12.11 0.60
CA PRO A 165 -9.11 -12.83 1.79
C PRO A 165 -7.61 -12.67 2.06
N LEU A 166 -6.80 -12.64 0.98
CA LEU A 166 -5.36 -12.37 1.07
C LEU A 166 -5.09 -10.97 1.63
N ALA A 167 -5.83 -9.94 1.18
CA ALA A 167 -5.64 -8.59 1.66
C ALA A 167 -6.05 -8.44 3.13
N GLN A 168 -7.17 -9.06 3.52
CA GLN A 168 -7.61 -9.12 4.92
C GLN A 168 -6.55 -9.82 5.79
N TYR A 169 -6.03 -10.97 5.36
CA TYR A 169 -4.95 -11.64 6.05
C TYR A 169 -3.69 -10.77 6.16
N SER A 170 -3.28 -10.10 5.08
CA SER A 170 -2.13 -9.20 5.08
C SER A 170 -2.32 -8.02 6.03
N LEU A 171 -3.50 -7.39 6.08
CA LEU A 171 -3.82 -6.36 7.09
C LEU A 171 -3.72 -6.94 8.50
N GLY A 172 -4.25 -8.15 8.72
CA GLY A 172 -4.11 -8.84 9.99
C GLY A 172 -2.64 -8.99 10.40
N LYS A 173 -1.75 -9.38 9.49
CA LYS A 173 -0.30 -9.46 9.74
C LYS A 173 0.31 -8.08 9.98
N MET A 174 -0.12 -7.04 9.26
CA MET A 174 0.35 -5.67 9.47
C MET A 174 0.03 -5.17 10.88
N TYR A 175 -1.20 -5.40 11.37
CA TYR A 175 -1.58 -5.09 12.75
C TYR A 175 -0.96 -6.06 13.78
N GLN A 176 -0.68 -7.31 13.42
CA GLN A 176 0.00 -8.25 14.34
C GLN A 176 1.46 -7.84 14.59
N HIS A 177 2.17 -7.34 13.57
CA HIS A 177 3.62 -7.06 13.63
C HIS A 177 3.97 -5.57 13.60
N GLY A 178 2.98 -4.69 13.44
CA GLY A 178 3.17 -3.25 13.45
C GLY A 178 3.78 -2.69 12.16
N TYR A 179 3.46 -3.28 11.01
CA TYR A 179 3.97 -2.83 9.71
C TYR A 179 3.16 -1.64 9.21
N GLY A 180 3.70 -0.43 9.33
CA GLY A 180 3.02 0.81 8.93
C GLY A 180 1.84 1.22 9.82
N VAL A 181 1.53 0.43 10.83
CA VAL A 181 0.49 0.65 11.85
C VAL A 181 1.05 0.28 13.22
N ARG A 182 0.45 0.73 14.32
CA ARG A 182 0.81 0.18 15.65
C ARG A 182 0.27 -1.23 15.76
N THR A 183 0.98 -2.10 16.47
CA THR A 183 0.46 -3.44 16.76
C THR A 183 -0.88 -3.36 17.48
N ASP A 184 -1.84 -4.12 17.00
CA ASP A 184 -3.17 -4.25 17.59
C ASP A 184 -3.67 -5.68 17.32
N GLU A 185 -3.54 -6.54 18.32
CA GLU A 185 -3.91 -7.95 18.19
C GLU A 185 -5.43 -8.13 18.02
N ALA A 186 -6.26 -7.20 18.51
CA ALA A 186 -7.70 -7.26 18.34
C ALA A 186 -8.10 -6.93 16.90
N ILE A 187 -7.55 -5.86 16.32
CA ILE A 187 -7.73 -5.53 14.90
C ILE A 187 -7.14 -6.64 14.02
N ALA A 188 -5.97 -7.17 14.37
CA ALA A 188 -5.38 -8.30 13.66
C ALA A 188 -6.32 -9.52 13.66
N ALA A 189 -6.87 -9.89 14.81
CA ALA A 189 -7.83 -10.98 14.95
C ALA A 189 -9.12 -10.72 14.15
N GLN A 190 -9.64 -9.49 14.13
CA GLN A 190 -10.81 -9.14 13.30
C GLN A 190 -10.55 -9.40 11.83
N TRP A 191 -9.40 -8.95 11.32
CA TRP A 191 -9.02 -9.17 9.92
C TRP A 191 -8.77 -10.64 9.60
N PHE A 192 -8.10 -11.39 10.48
CA PHE A 192 -7.93 -12.83 10.31
C PHE A 192 -9.27 -13.57 10.35
N ASN A 193 -10.21 -13.21 11.23
CA ASN A 193 -11.53 -13.83 11.26
C ASN A 193 -12.30 -13.60 9.95
N LYS A 194 -12.22 -12.39 9.36
CA LYS A 194 -12.82 -12.11 8.04
C LYS A 194 -12.22 -12.99 6.94
N ALA A 195 -10.89 -13.17 6.93
CA ALA A 195 -10.24 -14.05 5.97
C ALA A 195 -10.62 -15.52 6.19
N LEU A 196 -10.73 -15.95 7.46
CA LEU A 196 -11.09 -17.32 7.84
C LEU A 196 -12.53 -17.66 7.45
N GLN A 197 -13.48 -16.73 7.59
CA GLN A 197 -14.87 -16.89 7.15
C GLN A 197 -14.98 -17.16 5.64
N GLN A 198 -13.95 -16.77 4.87
CA GLN A 198 -13.83 -17.02 3.44
C GLN A 198 -12.94 -18.23 3.13
N ASN A 199 -12.73 -19.11 4.11
CA ASN A 199 -11.91 -20.31 4.03
C ASN A 199 -10.45 -20.05 3.64
N TYR A 200 -9.87 -18.90 4.01
CA TYR A 200 -8.45 -18.62 3.78
C TYR A 200 -7.59 -19.32 4.85
N PRO A 201 -6.92 -20.45 4.55
CA PRO A 201 -6.35 -21.32 5.58
C PRO A 201 -5.28 -20.66 6.47
N PRO A 202 -4.36 -19.81 5.94
CA PRO A 202 -3.36 -19.14 6.77
C PRO A 202 -3.94 -18.29 7.91
N ALA A 203 -5.19 -17.83 7.79
CA ALA A 203 -5.83 -17.05 8.83
C ALA A 203 -6.10 -17.86 10.11
N ARG A 204 -6.36 -19.17 9.99
CA ARG A 204 -6.56 -20.06 11.13
C ARG A 204 -5.30 -20.16 11.99
N GLU A 205 -4.15 -20.32 11.33
CA GLU A 205 -2.85 -20.42 12.00
C GLU A 205 -2.51 -19.10 12.70
N ALA A 206 -2.71 -17.97 12.02
CA ALA A 206 -2.46 -16.65 12.60
C ALA A 206 -3.34 -16.34 13.83
N LEU A 207 -4.61 -16.78 13.83
CA LEU A 207 -5.48 -16.69 15.00
C LEU A 207 -5.01 -17.58 16.16
N ALA A 208 -4.55 -18.80 15.85
CA ALA A 208 -3.97 -19.69 16.86
C ALA A 208 -2.66 -19.14 17.46
N GLU A 209 -1.86 -18.44 16.65
CA GLU A 209 -0.68 -17.71 17.14
C GLU A 209 -1.05 -16.57 18.09
N LEU A 210 -2.07 -15.78 17.75
CA LEU A 210 -2.56 -14.70 18.62
C LEU A 210 -3.10 -15.24 19.95
N SER A 211 -3.87 -16.34 19.92
CA SER A 211 -4.40 -16.93 21.16
C SER A 211 -3.28 -17.47 22.06
N LYS A 212 -2.24 -18.09 21.50
CA LYS A 212 -1.08 -18.58 22.26
C LYS A 212 -0.28 -17.46 22.89
N ARG A 213 -0.13 -16.32 22.19
CA ARG A 213 0.52 -15.13 22.74
C ARG A 213 -0.28 -14.55 23.91
N ALA A 214 -1.61 -14.53 23.79
CA ALA A 214 -2.49 -14.05 24.85
C ALA A 214 -2.48 -14.93 26.11
N THR A 215 -2.30 -16.25 25.97
CA THR A 215 -2.25 -17.20 27.11
C THR A 215 -0.87 -17.29 27.77
N GLY A 216 0.16 -16.62 27.24
CA GLY A 216 1.51 -16.64 27.80
C GLY A 216 2.28 -17.95 27.59
N GLU A 217 1.75 -18.89 26.78
CA GLU A 217 2.46 -20.09 26.36
C GLU A 217 3.61 -19.69 25.41
N LYS A 218 4.81 -19.52 25.97
CA LYS A 218 6.01 -19.22 25.21
C LYS A 218 6.28 -20.32 24.19
N ASN A 219 6.15 -19.98 22.91
CA ASN A 219 6.74 -20.75 21.83
C ASN A 219 8.29 -20.63 21.93
N PRO A 220 9.07 -21.73 21.94
CA PRO A 220 10.52 -21.69 22.22
C PRO A 220 11.39 -21.07 21.10
N ALA A 221 10.81 -20.34 20.15
CA ALA A 221 11.54 -19.75 19.03
C ALA A 221 11.12 -18.30 18.79
N THR A 222 11.46 -17.41 19.73
CA THR A 222 12.01 -16.06 19.48
C THR A 222 12.15 -15.33 20.83
N THR A 223 13.26 -15.59 21.53
CA THR A 223 13.75 -14.68 22.56
C THR A 223 14.84 -13.83 21.92
N SER A 224 14.51 -12.59 21.56
CA SER A 224 15.50 -11.52 21.48
C SER A 224 15.07 -10.48 22.49
N ALA A 225 15.77 -10.49 23.63
CA ALA A 225 15.56 -9.57 24.72
C ALA A 225 16.16 -8.20 24.39
N ALA A 226 15.42 -7.13 24.68
CA ALA A 226 15.97 -5.83 25.06
C ALA A 226 15.56 -5.57 26.53
N PRO A 227 16.37 -4.88 27.34
CA PRO A 227 16.41 -5.09 28.78
C PRO A 227 15.22 -4.45 29.52
N ALA A 228 14.84 -5.10 30.63
CA ALA A 228 13.80 -4.65 31.55
C ALA A 228 14.19 -3.33 32.24
N VAL A 229 13.32 -2.33 32.16
CA VAL A 229 13.33 -1.16 33.05
C VAL A 229 12.37 -1.45 34.21
N LYS A 230 12.90 -1.47 35.44
CA LYS A 230 12.11 -1.58 36.66
C LYS A 230 11.22 -0.33 36.79
N VAL A 231 9.90 -0.53 36.88
CA VAL A 231 8.95 0.53 37.22
C VAL A 231 8.78 0.56 38.73
N THR A 232 9.18 1.68 39.35
CA THR A 232 8.79 2.07 40.71
C THR A 232 7.56 2.96 40.63
N GLN A 233 6.58 2.70 41.49
CA GLN A 233 5.27 3.35 41.57
C GLN A 233 5.39 4.78 42.14
N ALA A 234 4.70 5.76 41.55
CA ALA A 234 4.70 7.16 42.01
C ALA A 234 3.30 7.80 41.97
N ALA A 235 3.14 8.79 42.84
CA ALA A 235 1.93 9.31 43.46
C ALA A 235 1.02 10.21 42.58
N SER A 236 -0.18 10.52 43.11
CA SER A 236 -1.24 11.31 42.48
C SER A 236 -0.83 12.77 42.19
N VAL A 237 -0.94 13.18 40.92
CA VAL A 237 -0.62 14.52 40.40
C VAL A 237 -1.90 15.38 40.32
N GLY A 238 -1.83 16.66 40.71
CA GLY A 238 -2.97 17.59 40.76
C GLY A 238 -3.48 18.07 39.38
N PRO A 239 -4.66 18.72 39.32
CA PRO A 239 -5.33 19.06 38.06
C PRO A 239 -4.63 20.13 37.20
N ALA A 240 -3.89 21.07 37.81
CA ALA A 240 -3.10 22.05 37.06
C ALA A 240 -1.87 21.43 36.39
N ASP A 241 -1.21 20.50 37.10
CA ASP A 241 -0.06 19.76 36.60
C ASP A 241 -0.48 18.73 35.53
N ALA A 242 -1.69 18.17 35.65
CA ALA A 242 -2.27 17.30 34.63
C ALA A 242 -2.54 18.05 33.31
N ALA A 243 -3.02 19.30 33.37
CA ALA A 243 -3.26 20.12 32.18
C ALA A 243 -1.96 20.58 31.50
N ALA A 244 -0.90 20.83 32.28
CA ALA A 244 0.44 21.13 31.77
C ALA A 244 1.05 19.89 31.09
N ALA A 245 1.01 18.74 31.75
CA ALA A 245 1.48 17.47 31.19
C ALA A 245 0.75 17.08 29.90
N GLU A 246 -0.55 17.39 29.82
CA GLU A 246 -1.35 17.12 28.63
C GLU A 246 -0.98 18.04 27.46
N ARG A 247 -0.67 19.31 27.71
CA ARG A 247 -0.11 20.22 26.71
C ARG A 247 1.26 19.77 26.23
N ASP A 248 2.13 19.32 27.12
CA ASP A 248 3.47 18.83 26.77
C ASP A 248 3.41 17.55 25.92
N ALA A 249 2.47 16.65 26.20
CA ALA A 249 2.24 15.45 25.38
C ALA A 249 1.80 15.81 23.94
N ILE A 250 0.94 16.81 23.78
CA ILE A 250 0.53 17.33 22.47
C ILE A 250 1.73 17.96 21.74
N LEU A 251 2.53 18.77 22.45
CA LEU A 251 3.74 19.39 21.91
C LEU A 251 4.76 18.34 21.45
N GLY A 252 5.01 17.30 22.26
CA GLY A 252 5.88 16.19 21.89
C GLY A 252 5.39 15.45 20.65
N THR A 253 4.08 15.27 20.51
CA THR A 253 3.47 14.62 19.33
C THR A 253 3.71 15.44 18.06
N ILE A 254 3.46 16.75 18.08
CA ILE A 254 3.64 17.61 16.89
C ILE A 254 5.13 17.85 16.58
N GLN A 255 6.00 17.89 17.59
CA GLN A 255 7.45 17.96 17.40
C GLN A 255 7.99 16.66 16.79
N GLY A 256 7.52 15.50 17.24
CA GLY A 256 7.84 14.20 16.65
C GLY A 256 7.38 14.09 15.19
N TRP A 257 6.20 14.62 14.88
CA TRP A 257 5.74 14.76 13.48
C TRP A 257 6.69 15.62 12.65
N ALA A 258 7.14 16.78 13.15
CA ALA A 258 8.06 17.65 12.42
C ALA A 258 9.46 17.03 12.25
N LEU A 259 9.95 16.31 13.26
CA LEU A 259 11.21 15.57 13.18
C LEU A 259 11.12 14.44 12.13
N ALA A 260 10.00 13.73 12.09
CA ALA A 260 9.76 12.68 11.08
C ALA A 260 9.77 13.26 9.65
N TRP A 261 9.29 14.49 9.45
CA TRP A 261 9.43 15.19 8.17
C TRP A 261 10.86 15.63 7.89
N SER A 262 11.59 16.08 8.91
CA SER A 262 12.99 16.50 8.77
C SER A 262 13.94 15.37 8.33
N GLY A 263 13.59 14.13 8.67
CA GLY A 263 14.34 12.94 8.27
C GLY A 263 14.02 12.39 6.87
N ARG A 264 13.10 13.01 6.13
CA ARG A 264 12.74 12.57 4.76
C ARG A 264 13.62 13.23 3.71
N LYS A 265 13.78 12.54 2.58
CA LYS A 265 14.45 13.14 1.42
C LYS A 265 13.66 14.36 0.94
N THR A 266 14.37 15.40 0.52
CA THR A 266 13.78 16.63 -0.02
C THR A 266 12.79 16.34 -1.13
N ASP A 267 13.05 15.35 -1.99
CA ASP A 267 12.12 14.98 -3.07
C ASP A 267 10.84 14.31 -2.57
N ASP A 268 10.92 13.46 -1.55
CA ASP A 268 9.73 12.83 -0.94
C ASP A 268 8.88 13.90 -0.24
N TYR A 269 9.54 14.84 0.44
CA TYR A 269 8.89 15.98 1.06
C TYR A 269 8.19 16.88 0.02
N LEU A 270 8.91 17.30 -1.02
CA LEU A 270 8.36 18.19 -2.05
C LEU A 270 7.26 17.49 -2.86
N GLY A 271 7.37 16.18 -3.08
CA GLY A 271 6.33 15.37 -3.73
C GLY A 271 5.04 15.32 -2.92
N TYR A 272 5.12 15.02 -1.62
CA TYR A 272 3.96 14.96 -0.73
C TYR A 272 3.14 16.26 -0.74
N TYR A 273 3.82 17.40 -0.68
CA TYR A 273 3.14 18.71 -0.69
C TYR A 273 2.75 19.14 -2.10
N ALA A 274 3.49 18.77 -3.15
CA ALA A 274 3.06 19.04 -4.52
C ALA A 274 1.70 18.37 -4.80
N GLU A 275 1.46 17.15 -4.33
CA GLU A 275 0.20 16.44 -4.61
C GLU A 275 -1.00 16.95 -3.77
N SER A 276 -0.74 17.55 -2.62
CA SER A 276 -1.78 17.96 -1.65
C SER A 276 -1.99 19.48 -1.54
N PHE A 277 -1.12 20.30 -2.13
CA PHE A 277 -1.14 21.76 -2.05
C PHE A 277 -1.56 22.40 -3.39
N ILE A 278 -2.22 23.57 -3.32
CA ILE A 278 -2.55 24.39 -4.49
C ILE A 278 -1.87 25.75 -4.31
N PRO A 279 -0.90 26.12 -5.17
CA PRO A 279 -0.23 27.42 -5.09
C PRO A 279 -1.19 28.58 -5.35
N ALA A 280 -1.17 29.58 -4.47
CA ALA A 280 -2.06 30.76 -4.57
C ALA A 280 -1.79 31.67 -5.78
N ASN A 281 -0.65 31.50 -6.45
CA ASN A 281 -0.25 32.23 -7.66
C ASN A 281 -0.66 31.53 -8.97
N GLY A 282 -1.46 30.45 -8.89
CA GLY A 282 -1.89 29.69 -10.07
C GLY A 282 -0.80 28.81 -10.69
N GLU A 283 0.36 28.66 -10.05
CA GLU A 283 1.40 27.74 -10.50
C GLU A 283 0.94 26.28 -10.41
N SER A 284 1.37 25.46 -11.37
CA SER A 284 1.14 24.02 -11.30
C SER A 284 1.95 23.39 -10.16
N ARG A 285 1.41 22.32 -9.59
CA ARG A 285 2.04 21.53 -8.51
C ARG A 285 3.47 21.11 -8.84
N GLY A 286 3.70 20.70 -10.09
CA GLY A 286 5.02 20.34 -10.60
C GLY A 286 5.98 21.53 -10.70
N ALA A 287 5.50 22.68 -11.19
CA ALA A 287 6.30 23.90 -11.28
C ALA A 287 6.70 24.42 -9.89
N TRP A 288 5.76 24.37 -8.93
CA TRP A 288 5.98 24.73 -7.53
C TRP A 288 7.09 23.88 -6.88
N ALA A 289 7.08 22.57 -7.12
CA ALA A 289 8.11 21.65 -6.61
C ALA A 289 9.47 21.88 -7.29
N ALA A 290 9.48 22.06 -8.61
CA ALA A 290 10.70 22.33 -9.37
C ALA A 290 11.40 23.63 -8.92
N GLN A 291 10.63 24.70 -8.67
CA GLN A 291 11.15 25.97 -8.18
C GLN A 291 11.78 25.85 -6.78
N ARG A 292 11.27 24.96 -5.92
CA ARG A 292 11.87 24.72 -4.60
C ARG A 292 13.11 23.85 -4.67
N ARG A 293 13.16 22.87 -5.59
CA ARG A 293 14.37 22.07 -5.83
C ARG A 293 15.56 22.94 -6.22
N THR A 294 15.35 23.96 -7.05
CA THR A 294 16.42 24.87 -7.46
C THR A 294 16.92 25.74 -6.31
N ARG A 295 16.02 26.26 -5.45
CA ARG A 295 16.40 27.05 -4.26
C ARG A 295 17.08 26.24 -3.16
N ILE A 296 16.73 24.96 -3.03
CA ILE A 296 17.32 24.06 -2.03
C ILE A 296 18.69 23.55 -2.51
N GLY A 297 19.09 23.77 -3.77
CA GLY A 297 20.44 23.50 -4.25
C GLY A 297 20.86 22.03 -4.17
N GLY A 298 19.91 21.09 -4.31
CA GLY A 298 20.20 19.66 -4.26
C GLY A 298 20.44 19.07 -2.86
N LYS A 299 20.08 19.79 -1.78
CA LYS A 299 20.18 19.23 -0.42
C LYS A 299 19.26 18.02 -0.28
N SER A 300 19.78 17.00 0.39
CA SER A 300 19.09 15.72 0.57
C SER A 300 17.93 15.78 1.54
N HIS A 301 17.92 16.72 2.49
CA HIS A 301 16.89 16.87 3.52
C HIS A 301 16.60 18.34 3.78
N ILE A 302 15.42 18.63 4.34
CA ILE A 302 15.06 19.94 4.85
C ILE A 302 14.73 19.84 6.33
N ALA A 303 15.13 20.83 7.13
CA ALA A 303 14.75 20.88 8.53
C ALA A 303 13.34 21.45 8.64
N VAL A 304 12.49 20.77 9.42
CA VAL A 304 11.12 21.15 9.71
C VAL A 304 11.00 21.41 11.20
N SER A 305 10.58 22.61 11.57
CA SER A 305 10.36 22.98 12.96
C SER A 305 8.97 23.56 13.20
N VAL A 306 8.46 23.34 14.41
CA VAL A 306 7.20 23.86 14.91
C VAL A 306 7.49 25.08 15.79
N SER A 307 6.81 26.19 15.53
CA SER A 307 6.94 27.42 16.31
C SER A 307 5.58 28.06 16.56
N SER A 308 5.46 28.79 17.67
CA SER A 308 4.21 29.44 18.12
C SER A 308 2.97 28.52 18.11
N PRO A 309 3.02 27.35 18.78
CA PRO A 309 1.88 26.45 18.84
C PRO A 309 0.76 27.01 19.74
N GLU A 310 -0.40 27.23 19.16
CA GLU A 310 -1.66 27.51 19.83
C GLU A 310 -2.42 26.19 19.99
N ILE A 311 -2.58 25.72 21.23
CA ILE A 311 -3.23 24.44 21.54
C ILE A 311 -4.57 24.71 22.23
N ASN A 312 -5.64 24.23 21.60
CA ASN A 312 -6.99 24.23 22.15
C ASN A 312 -7.46 22.78 22.35
N VAL A 313 -7.68 22.38 23.60
CA VAL A 313 -8.12 21.03 23.98
C VAL A 313 -9.59 21.07 24.37
N ARG A 314 -10.40 20.18 23.79
CA ARG A 314 -11.81 19.95 24.13
C ARG A 314 -12.06 18.46 24.27
N GLY A 315 -12.11 17.98 25.52
CA GLY A 315 -12.28 16.56 25.81
C GLY A 315 -11.15 15.73 25.20
N THR A 316 -11.48 14.78 24.34
CA THR A 316 -10.52 13.91 23.65
C THR A 316 -9.99 14.49 22.34
N VAL A 317 -10.29 15.75 22.00
CA VAL A 317 -9.83 16.37 20.75
C VAL A 317 -8.99 17.61 21.05
N ALA A 318 -7.86 17.74 20.37
CA ALA A 318 -7.01 18.91 20.41
C ALA A 318 -6.85 19.50 19.02
N SER A 319 -7.14 20.79 18.87
CA SER A 319 -6.78 21.57 17.68
C SER A 319 -5.48 22.30 17.97
N VAL A 320 -4.48 22.10 17.14
CA VAL A 320 -3.18 22.75 17.26
C VAL A 320 -2.92 23.57 16.00
N VAL A 321 -2.76 24.87 16.18
CA VAL A 321 -2.38 25.80 15.11
C VAL A 321 -0.97 26.27 15.37
N PHE A 322 -0.07 26.20 14.39
CA PHE A 322 1.32 26.59 14.58
C PHE A 322 1.95 27.11 13.30
N LEU A 323 3.09 27.78 13.47
CA LEU A 323 3.98 28.15 12.38
C LEU A 323 4.96 27.01 12.11
N GLN A 324 4.81 26.38 10.96
CA GLN A 324 5.78 25.42 10.46
C GLN A 324 6.86 26.16 9.67
N LYS A 325 8.10 26.03 10.11
CA LYS A 325 9.26 26.59 9.42
C LYS A 325 10.01 25.47 8.71
N TYR A 326 10.35 25.73 7.46
CA TYR A 326 11.22 24.89 6.65
C TYR A 326 12.52 25.63 6.45
N SER A 327 13.64 24.99 6.75
CA SER A 327 14.95 25.59 6.53
C SER A 327 15.92 24.60 5.90
N SER A 328 16.63 25.08 4.89
CA SER A 328 17.94 24.58 4.46
C SER A 328 18.92 25.76 4.48
N ASP A 329 20.19 25.52 4.17
CA ASP A 329 21.21 26.58 4.08
C ASP A 329 20.84 27.71 3.09
N GLN A 330 19.91 27.46 2.15
CA GLN A 330 19.56 28.39 1.07
C GLN A 330 18.05 28.69 0.96
N LEU A 331 17.20 27.99 1.71
CA LEU A 331 15.75 28.20 1.72
C LEU A 331 15.25 28.34 3.15
N ALA A 332 14.55 29.43 3.44
CA ALA A 332 13.78 29.58 4.67
C ALA A 332 12.35 29.98 4.32
N GLU A 333 11.38 29.12 4.62
CA GLU A 333 9.96 29.39 4.41
C GLU A 333 9.16 29.11 5.68
N THR A 334 8.09 29.88 5.89
CA THR A 334 7.16 29.68 7.02
C THR A 334 5.74 29.51 6.49
N SER A 335 5.00 28.55 7.02
CA SER A 335 3.59 28.32 6.73
C SER A 335 2.78 28.16 8.00
N LYS A 336 1.48 28.45 7.95
CA LYS A 336 0.57 28.18 9.06
C LYS A 336 0.00 26.78 8.88
N LYS A 337 0.12 25.94 9.91
CA LYS A 337 -0.45 24.59 9.95
C LYS A 337 -1.53 24.51 11.00
N LYS A 338 -2.53 23.69 10.71
CA LYS A 338 -3.53 23.25 11.67
C LYS A 338 -3.60 21.74 11.67
N LEU A 339 -3.35 21.15 12.84
CA LEU A 339 -3.50 19.73 13.09
C LEU A 339 -4.68 19.51 14.03
N ILE A 340 -5.48 18.49 13.74
CA ILE A 340 -6.47 17.95 14.67
C ILE A 340 -5.90 16.65 15.23
N LEU A 341 -5.77 16.60 16.55
CA LEU A 341 -5.32 15.44 17.29
C LEU A 341 -6.46 14.87 18.11
N VAL A 342 -6.47 13.55 18.26
CA VAL A 342 -7.40 12.84 19.12
C VAL A 342 -6.62 12.10 20.21
N ARG A 343 -7.10 12.19 21.44
CA ARG A 343 -6.56 11.50 22.61
C ARG A 343 -6.97 10.03 22.52
N GLN A 344 -5.97 9.17 22.45
CA GLN A 344 -6.11 7.72 22.52
C GLN A 344 -5.44 7.23 23.80
N GLU A 345 -5.65 5.96 24.14
CA GLU A 345 -5.05 5.32 25.33
C GLU A 345 -3.51 5.41 25.35
N SER A 346 -2.87 5.56 24.18
CA SER A 346 -1.42 5.70 24.03
C SER A 346 -0.90 7.14 23.92
N GLY A 347 -1.77 8.14 24.14
CA GLY A 347 -1.46 9.56 23.99
C GLY A 347 -2.17 10.21 22.81
N TRP A 348 -1.74 11.43 22.46
CA TRP A 348 -2.34 12.19 21.36
C TRP A 348 -1.88 11.69 19.99
N LYS A 349 -2.80 11.58 19.03
CA LYS A 349 -2.51 11.20 17.63
C LYS A 349 -3.08 12.21 16.65
N ILE A 350 -2.31 12.55 15.62
CA ILE A 350 -2.75 13.43 14.53
C ILE A 350 -3.73 12.65 13.65
N GLN A 351 -4.96 13.16 13.53
CA GLN A 351 -6.03 12.59 12.71
C GLN A 351 -6.25 13.37 11.41
N GLN A 352 -6.04 14.70 11.45
CA GLN A 352 -6.20 15.56 10.29
C GLN A 352 -5.10 16.62 10.22
N GLU A 353 -4.67 16.93 9.00
CA GLU A 353 -3.68 17.97 8.72
C GLU A 353 -4.23 18.94 7.66
N SER A 354 -4.05 20.24 7.89
CA SER A 354 -4.37 21.30 6.93
C SER A 354 -3.33 22.43 7.01
N ALA A 355 -3.14 23.15 5.90
CA ALA A 355 -2.14 24.20 5.78
C ALA A 355 -2.72 25.45 5.13
N GLU A 356 -2.29 26.62 5.61
CA GLU A 356 -2.60 27.91 5.02
C GLU A 356 -1.29 28.70 4.83
N LYS A 357 -1.14 29.34 3.68
CA LYS A 357 0.04 30.18 3.42
C LYS A 357 -0.13 31.48 4.20
N ILE A 358 0.91 31.86 4.95
CA ILE A 358 1.02 33.22 5.46
C ILE A 358 1.59 34.04 4.32
N SER A 359 0.75 34.81 3.64
CA SER A 359 1.25 35.85 2.73
C SER A 359 2.07 36.81 3.57
N ALA A 360 3.39 36.84 3.35
CA ALA A 360 4.18 37.97 3.79
C ALA A 360 3.53 39.21 3.16
N LYS A 361 2.88 40.06 3.97
CA LYS A 361 2.72 41.45 3.56
C LYS A 361 4.13 41.92 3.23
N ALA A 362 4.32 42.39 2.02
CA ALA A 362 5.52 43.12 1.65
C ALA A 362 5.73 44.18 2.73
N THR A 363 6.70 43.95 3.61
CA THR A 363 7.35 45.04 4.32
C THR A 363 8.08 45.80 3.23
N GLY A 364 7.38 46.77 2.64
CA GLY A 364 8.03 47.84 1.91
C GLY A 364 9.03 48.46 2.87
N GLN A 365 10.31 48.36 2.52
CA GLN A 365 11.27 49.37 2.91
C GLN A 365 11.50 50.21 1.67
N HIS A 366 10.97 51.43 1.77
CA HIS A 366 11.40 52.60 1.03
C HIS A 366 12.86 52.92 1.34
#